data_AF-A0A7S2RAD0-F1
#
_entry.id   AF-A0A7S2RAD0-F1
#
_cell.length_a   1.000
_cell.length_b   1.000
_cell.length_c   1.000
_cell.angle_alpha   90.00
_cell.angle_beta   90.00
_cell.angle_gamma   90.00
#
_symmetry.space_group_name_H-M   'P 1'
#
loop_
_entity.id
_entity.type
_entity.pdbx_description
1 polymer ?
#
loop_
_entity_poly.entity_id
_entity_poly.type
_entity_poly.pdbx_seq_one_letter_code
_entity_poly.pdbx_strand_id
1 'polypeptide(L)'
;PSPRTMAAAAAGSSGPLHSGWIMKQGHIVRNWKNRFFVLQLANVGVTKCYHLHYYKEQQNYEDTPPTGAVNLHNATLNPSTDAPSGMYGFSVTNSKGRVYPLRVGSAPEREAWVNAIREAMAADVLPNVSVSEPSTRPEPSAPAATAAASSSTFMARRKSPAFVREIGGPSHPSSVVPGRRPSVKVFHLNTSVQVTDFDLLKVVGKGAFGKVFLVKKRDGADSEALYAMKVLDKTVIAQKGQVTHTKSERDILHEIRHPFIVCLHYAFQTERKLYMVTDYYPGGNLFAHVQRARRTGGFEEGRAKFYSAELCLALDFLHQNNIVYRDLKLENILMDVDGNIVLTDFGLSKDNVGDITANELQTFCGTVEYAPAPDSTP
;
A
#
# COMPACT_ATOMS: atom_id res chain seq x y z
N PRO A 1 0.49 -32.35 48.29
CA PRO A 1 0.34 -30.96 48.79
C PRO A 1 1.18 -29.97 47.97
N SER A 2 0.49 -29.35 47.01
CA SER A 2 0.64 -28.00 46.45
C SER A 2 1.96 -27.51 45.81
N PRO A 3 1.85 -26.77 44.68
CA PRO A 3 2.96 -26.22 43.91
C PRO A 3 3.45 -24.90 44.52
N ARG A 4 4.77 -24.69 44.54
CA ARG A 4 5.36 -23.36 44.81
C ARG A 4 5.77 -22.71 43.50
N THR A 5 4.89 -21.81 43.07
CA THR A 5 5.16 -20.50 42.47
C THR A 5 6.65 -20.15 42.34
N MET A 6 7.20 -20.27 41.12
CA MET A 6 8.30 -19.42 40.66
C MET A 6 7.71 -18.37 39.73
N ALA A 7 7.00 -17.42 40.33
CA ALA A 7 6.70 -16.13 39.73
C ALA A 7 7.57 -15.11 40.47
N ALA A 8 8.81 -14.92 40.02
CA ALA A 8 9.66 -13.77 40.34
C ALA A 8 11.04 -13.92 39.67
N ALA A 9 11.13 -13.63 38.37
CA ALA A 9 12.36 -13.16 37.72
C ALA A 9 12.04 -12.68 36.29
N ALA A 10 11.73 -11.39 36.12
CA ALA A 10 12.06 -10.58 34.92
C ALA A 10 11.37 -9.20 34.96
N ALA A 11 11.65 -8.41 35.99
CA ALA A 11 11.70 -6.96 35.83
C ALA A 11 13.20 -6.63 35.79
N GLY A 12 13.78 -6.39 34.61
CA GLY A 12 15.18 -5.96 34.51
C GLY A 12 16.04 -6.46 33.35
N SER A 13 15.49 -7.06 32.29
CA SER A 13 16.22 -7.20 31.01
C SER A 13 15.58 -6.23 30.02
N SER A 14 16.26 -5.11 29.73
CA SER A 14 15.88 -4.20 28.64
C SER A 14 16.29 -4.73 27.26
N GLY A 15 16.72 -5.98 27.17
CA GLY A 15 17.18 -6.63 25.95
C GLY A 15 16.06 -7.37 25.21
N PRO A 16 16.27 -7.68 23.93
CA PRO A 16 15.32 -8.48 23.16
C PRO A 16 15.19 -9.91 23.73
N LEU A 17 14.00 -10.49 23.64
CA LEU A 17 13.73 -11.87 24.07
C LEU A 17 14.52 -12.87 23.22
N HIS A 18 14.69 -12.57 21.93
CA HIS A 18 15.52 -13.36 21.03
C HIS A 18 15.96 -12.52 19.83
N SER A 19 17.12 -12.81 19.26
CA SER A 19 17.60 -12.14 18.04
C SER A 19 18.50 -13.06 17.21
N GLY A 20 18.58 -12.80 15.90
CA GLY A 20 19.36 -13.64 14.99
C GLY A 20 18.96 -13.49 13.52
N TRP A 21 19.72 -14.14 12.64
CA TRP A 21 19.47 -14.08 11.20
C TRP A 21 18.37 -15.05 10.78
N ILE A 22 17.38 -14.55 10.03
CA ILE A 22 16.31 -15.36 9.44
C ILE A 22 16.16 -14.96 7.97
N MET A 23 16.04 -15.96 7.11
CA MET A 23 15.60 -15.74 5.74
C MET A 23 14.09 -15.54 5.72
N LYS A 24 13.64 -14.36 5.33
CA LYS A 24 12.22 -14.06 5.12
C LYS A 24 11.85 -14.06 3.65
N GLN A 25 10.64 -14.49 3.32
CA GLN A 25 10.10 -14.32 1.97
C GLN A 25 9.41 -12.95 1.84
N GLY A 26 9.68 -12.22 0.76
CA GLY A 26 8.93 -11.01 0.42
C GLY A 26 7.46 -11.35 0.17
N HIS A 27 6.57 -10.44 0.59
CA HIS A 27 5.13 -10.70 0.61
C HIS A 27 4.53 -10.70 -0.80
N ILE A 28 4.96 -9.75 -1.64
CA ILE A 28 4.40 -9.57 -2.98
C ILE A 28 5.41 -10.07 -4.00
N VAL A 29 6.65 -9.57 -3.92
CA VAL A 29 7.76 -10.18 -4.65
C VAL A 29 8.33 -11.33 -3.82
N ARG A 30 7.99 -12.58 -4.17
CA ARG A 30 8.28 -13.83 -3.43
C ARG A 30 9.76 -14.25 -3.33
N ASN A 31 10.68 -13.28 -3.31
CA ASN A 31 12.12 -13.50 -3.15
C ASN A 31 12.49 -13.69 -1.67
N TRP A 32 13.45 -14.56 -1.41
CA TRP A 32 14.00 -14.76 -0.07
C TRP A 32 15.11 -13.75 0.22
N LYS A 33 15.10 -13.18 1.43
CA LYS A 33 16.10 -12.21 1.88
C LYS A 33 16.56 -12.52 3.30
N ASN A 34 17.86 -12.51 3.55
CA ASN A 34 18.41 -12.68 4.89
C ASN A 34 18.26 -11.39 5.70
N ARG A 35 17.70 -11.46 6.91
CA ARG A 35 17.47 -10.30 7.77
C ARG A 35 17.80 -10.62 9.21
N PHE A 36 18.29 -9.63 9.93
CA PHE A 36 18.47 -9.75 11.37
C PHE A 36 17.14 -9.45 12.06
N PHE A 37 16.56 -10.45 12.71
CA PHE A 37 15.32 -10.33 13.45
C PHE A 37 15.59 -10.11 14.93
N VAL A 38 14.71 -9.35 15.56
CA VAL A 38 14.73 -9.00 16.98
C VAL A 38 13.31 -9.13 17.50
N LEU A 39 13.10 -10.04 18.45
CA LEU A 39 11.84 -10.27 19.14
C LEU A 39 11.81 -9.41 20.40
N GLN A 40 10.96 -8.39 20.43
CA GLN A 40 10.94 -7.42 21.53
C GLN A 40 9.54 -6.84 21.75
N LEU A 41 9.31 -6.26 22.93
CA LEU A 41 8.07 -5.54 23.24
C LEU A 41 7.99 -4.23 22.46
N ALA A 42 6.83 -3.96 21.88
CA ALA A 42 6.50 -2.71 21.22
C ALA A 42 5.23 -2.11 21.83
N ASN A 43 5.17 -0.77 21.89
CA ASN A 43 3.97 -0.06 22.27
C ASN A 43 3.05 0.05 21.04
N VAL A 44 1.83 -0.48 21.15
CA VAL A 44 0.77 -0.33 20.16
C VAL A 44 -0.39 0.38 20.85
N GLY A 45 -0.45 1.71 20.73
CA GLY A 45 -1.43 2.52 21.45
C GLY A 45 -1.29 2.38 22.97
N VAL A 46 -2.33 1.88 23.63
CA VAL A 46 -2.39 1.66 25.10
C VAL A 46 -1.92 0.27 25.54
N THR A 47 -1.51 -0.57 24.58
CA THR A 47 -1.14 -1.97 24.82
C THR A 47 0.33 -2.21 24.51
N LYS A 48 1.01 -3.01 25.33
CA LYS A 48 2.34 -3.56 25.02
C LYS A 48 2.18 -4.98 24.51
N CYS A 49 2.70 -5.25 23.31
CA CYS A 49 2.73 -6.59 22.74
C CYS A 49 4.07 -6.85 22.06
N TYR A 50 4.43 -8.13 21.93
CA TYR A 50 5.67 -8.51 21.26
C TYR A 50 5.56 -8.35 19.74
N HIS A 51 6.61 -7.81 19.15
CA HIS A 51 6.79 -7.71 17.72
C HIS A 51 8.07 -8.45 17.30
N LEU A 52 8.04 -9.05 16.11
CA LEU A 52 9.25 -9.43 15.37
C LEU A 52 9.69 -8.25 14.51
N HIS A 53 10.63 -7.47 15.01
CA HIS A 53 11.30 -6.43 14.23
C HIS A 53 12.39 -7.07 13.38
N TYR A 54 12.59 -6.59 12.17
CA TYR A 54 13.69 -7.03 11.33
C TYR A 54 14.45 -5.88 10.72
N TYR A 55 15.73 -6.12 10.45
CA TYR A 55 16.71 -5.14 10.00
C TYR A 55 17.56 -5.73 8.87
N LYS A 56 18.13 -4.85 8.04
CA LYS A 56 19.09 -5.25 7.01
C LYS A 56 20.41 -5.75 7.58
N GLU A 57 20.88 -5.08 8.62
CA GLU A 57 22.20 -5.26 9.23
C GLU A 57 22.03 -5.34 10.75
N GLN A 58 22.85 -6.17 11.38
CA GLN A 58 22.78 -6.42 12.81
C GLN A 58 23.17 -5.18 13.63
N GLN A 59 24.11 -4.36 13.18
CA GLN A 59 24.57 -3.19 13.95
C GLN A 59 23.49 -2.11 14.15
N ASN A 60 22.39 -2.16 13.37
CA ASN A 60 21.46 -1.05 13.28
C ASN A 60 20.22 -1.20 14.18
N TYR A 61 20.07 -2.29 14.95
CA TYR A 61 18.79 -2.56 15.62
C TYR A 61 18.48 -1.66 16.83
N GLU A 62 19.51 -1.10 17.48
CA GLU A 62 19.34 -0.22 18.65
C GLU A 62 19.09 1.24 18.26
N ASP A 63 19.71 1.70 17.16
CA ASP A 63 19.74 3.12 16.78
C ASP A 63 18.89 3.49 15.56
N THR A 64 18.33 2.50 14.84
CA THR A 64 17.54 2.76 13.63
C THR A 64 16.14 2.15 13.70
N PRO A 65 15.15 2.78 13.06
CA PRO A 65 13.83 2.17 12.94
C PRO A 65 13.91 0.86 12.14
N PRO A 66 13.13 -0.16 12.52
CA PRO A 66 13.17 -1.45 11.84
C PRO A 66 12.74 -1.34 10.38
N THR A 67 13.37 -2.17 9.53
CA THR A 67 12.98 -2.44 8.14
C THR A 67 11.53 -2.95 8.05
N GLY A 68 11.04 -3.56 9.12
CA GLY A 68 9.62 -3.76 9.31
C GLY A 68 9.36 -4.58 10.57
N ALA A 69 8.08 -4.77 10.86
CA ALA A 69 7.63 -5.45 12.06
C ALA A 69 6.50 -6.42 11.74
N VAL A 70 6.48 -7.55 12.44
CA VAL A 70 5.33 -8.45 12.52
C VAL A 70 4.75 -8.34 13.92
N ASN A 71 3.54 -7.79 14.03
CA ASN A 71 2.81 -7.74 15.29
C ASN A 71 2.32 -9.15 15.64
N LEU A 72 2.71 -9.65 16.81
CA LEU A 72 2.36 -10.99 17.30
C LEU A 72 1.05 -11.02 18.09
N HIS A 73 0.42 -9.87 18.36
CA HIS A 73 -0.88 -9.83 19.01
C HIS A 73 -1.94 -10.51 18.15
N ASN A 74 -2.57 -11.57 18.68
CA ASN A 74 -3.50 -12.45 17.98
C ASN A 74 -2.93 -13.04 16.68
N ALA A 75 -1.60 -13.23 16.62
CA ALA A 75 -0.98 -13.97 15.53
C ALA A 75 -1.15 -15.49 15.72
N THR A 76 -0.84 -16.26 14.69
CA THR A 76 -0.70 -17.72 14.75
C THR A 76 0.68 -18.13 14.26
N LEU A 77 1.24 -19.20 14.82
CA LEU A 77 2.56 -19.71 14.49
C LEU A 77 2.40 -21.12 13.91
N ASN A 78 2.90 -21.33 12.69
CA ASN A 78 2.98 -22.64 12.06
C ASN A 78 4.45 -23.10 11.95
N PRO A 79 4.88 -24.11 12.73
CA PRO A 79 6.26 -24.58 12.78
C PRO A 79 6.66 -25.52 11.63
N SER A 80 5.71 -25.90 10.77
CA SER A 80 5.96 -26.81 9.64
C SER A 80 5.62 -26.12 8.33
N THR A 81 6.66 -25.75 7.58
CA THR A 81 6.51 -25.26 6.20
C THR A 81 7.46 -26.02 5.29
N ASP A 82 7.02 -26.29 4.06
CA ASP A 82 7.86 -26.89 3.02
C ASP A 82 9.11 -26.04 2.80
N ALA A 83 10.27 -26.61 3.12
CA ALA A 83 11.56 -25.99 2.93
C ALA A 83 12.44 -26.89 2.03
N PRO A 84 13.23 -26.31 1.11
CA PRO A 84 14.23 -27.04 0.35
C PRO A 84 15.18 -27.80 1.29
N SER A 85 15.76 -28.89 0.79
CA SER A 85 16.76 -29.67 1.52
C SER A 85 17.86 -28.77 2.10
N GLY A 86 18.09 -28.89 3.41
CA GLY A 86 19.10 -28.11 4.14
C GLY A 86 18.60 -26.78 4.74
N MET A 87 17.33 -26.41 4.59
CA MET A 87 16.73 -25.28 5.32
C MET A 87 15.54 -25.72 6.17
N TYR A 88 15.29 -24.98 7.24
CA TYR A 88 14.21 -25.29 8.19
C TYR A 88 13.23 -24.14 8.23
N GLY A 89 12.00 -24.40 7.77
CA GLY A 89 10.96 -23.38 7.62
C GLY A 89 9.96 -23.34 8.78
N PHE A 90 9.41 -22.15 9.01
CA PHE A 90 8.21 -21.90 9.82
C PHE A 90 7.48 -20.66 9.26
N SER A 91 6.30 -20.33 9.77
CA SER A 91 5.59 -19.11 9.38
C SER A 91 4.80 -18.51 10.53
N VAL A 92 4.70 -17.18 10.52
CA VAL A 92 3.85 -16.42 11.43
C VAL A 92 2.71 -15.81 10.61
N THR A 93 1.47 -15.96 11.05
CA THR A 93 0.32 -15.26 10.44
C THR A 93 -0.16 -14.21 11.41
N ASN A 94 -0.17 -12.94 11.02
CA ASN A 94 -0.64 -11.88 11.92
C ASN A 94 -2.18 -11.90 12.06
N SER A 95 -2.71 -11.07 12.96
CA SER A 95 -4.15 -10.93 13.20
C SER A 95 -4.99 -10.49 11.99
N LYS A 96 -4.35 -9.94 10.95
CA LYS A 96 -4.99 -9.58 9.68
C LYS A 96 -4.98 -10.73 8.66
N GLY A 97 -4.52 -11.92 9.05
CA GLY A 97 -4.40 -13.08 8.15
C GLY A 97 -3.17 -13.06 7.23
N ARG A 98 -2.23 -12.11 7.43
CA ARG A 98 -1.02 -12.00 6.60
C ARG A 98 0.02 -13.01 7.03
N VAL A 99 0.44 -13.89 6.12
CA VAL A 99 1.42 -14.95 6.36
C VAL A 99 2.84 -14.45 6.08
N TYR A 100 3.76 -14.74 7.00
CA TYR A 100 5.18 -14.42 6.92
C TYR A 100 5.99 -15.73 6.93
N PRO A 101 6.36 -16.27 5.76
CA PRO A 101 7.24 -17.44 5.65
C PRO A 101 8.68 -17.08 6.05
N LEU A 102 9.25 -17.90 6.94
CA LEU A 102 10.57 -17.72 7.55
C LEU A 102 11.38 -19.01 7.44
N ARG A 103 12.70 -18.88 7.26
CA ARG A 103 13.64 -20.00 7.15
C ARG A 103 14.93 -19.71 7.90
N VAL A 104 15.49 -20.76 8.49
CA VAL A 104 16.75 -20.73 9.22
C VAL A 104 17.66 -21.88 8.80
N GLY A 105 18.93 -21.82 9.20
CA GLY A 105 19.97 -22.73 8.71
C GLY A 105 19.97 -24.11 9.39
N SER A 106 19.34 -24.25 10.55
CA SER A 106 19.36 -25.50 11.31
C SER A 106 18.04 -25.79 12.06
N ALA A 107 17.79 -27.07 12.36
CA ALA A 107 16.62 -27.49 13.14
C ALA A 107 16.62 -26.90 14.57
N PRO A 108 17.76 -26.89 15.30
CA PRO A 108 17.81 -26.28 16.64
C PRO A 108 17.54 -24.78 16.61
N GLU A 109 18.04 -24.07 15.60
CA GLU A 109 17.77 -22.65 15.42
C GLU A 109 16.27 -22.38 15.17
N ARG A 110 15.62 -23.24 14.37
CA ARG A 110 14.17 -23.15 14.16
C ARG A 110 13.41 -23.35 15.47
N GLU A 111 13.78 -24.35 16.25
CA GLU A 111 13.13 -24.65 17.52
C GLU A 111 13.31 -23.50 18.53
N ALA A 112 14.50 -22.89 18.59
CA ALA A 112 14.75 -21.71 19.40
C ALA A 112 13.81 -20.55 19.02
N TRP A 113 13.72 -20.22 17.72
CA TRP A 113 12.81 -19.18 17.23
C TRP A 113 11.35 -19.48 17.52
N VAL A 114 10.89 -20.70 17.22
CA VAL A 114 9.50 -21.12 17.42
C VAL A 114 9.11 -21.06 18.90
N ASN A 115 10.01 -21.47 19.80
CA ASN A 115 9.76 -21.43 21.24
C ASN A 115 9.73 -20.00 21.77
N ALA A 116 10.69 -19.15 21.37
CA ALA A 116 10.73 -17.75 21.78
C ALA A 116 9.48 -16.98 21.30
N ILE A 117 9.03 -17.21 20.06
CA ILE A 117 7.81 -16.58 19.52
C ILE A 117 6.57 -17.08 20.28
N ARG A 118 6.50 -18.38 20.59
CA ARG A 118 5.37 -18.94 21.35
C ARG A 118 5.30 -18.36 22.76
N GLU A 119 6.43 -18.20 23.43
CA GLU A 119 6.52 -17.55 24.74
C GLU A 119 6.09 -16.09 24.67
N ALA A 120 6.56 -15.34 23.68
CA ALA A 120 6.15 -13.96 23.43
C ALA A 120 4.65 -13.81 23.13
N MET A 121 4.04 -14.77 22.45
CA MET A 121 2.60 -14.78 22.17
C MET A 121 1.76 -15.18 23.39
N ALA A 122 2.32 -15.98 24.29
CA ALA A 122 1.68 -16.40 25.54
C ALA A 122 1.82 -15.37 26.66
N ALA A 123 2.84 -14.51 26.60
CA ALA A 123 2.97 -13.37 27.49
C ALA A 123 1.84 -12.36 27.20
N ASP A 124 0.87 -12.27 28.12
CA ASP A 124 -0.31 -11.41 28.01
C ASP A 124 0.05 -9.95 27.67
N VAL A 125 -0.87 -9.31 26.93
CA VAL A 125 -0.80 -7.88 26.62
C VAL A 125 -0.79 -7.08 27.92
N LEU A 126 0.34 -6.46 28.24
CA LEU A 126 0.42 -5.62 29.43
C LEU A 126 -0.30 -4.28 29.14
N PRO A 127 -1.30 -3.88 29.94
CA PRO A 127 -1.84 -2.53 29.86
C PRO A 127 -0.72 -1.54 30.16
N ASN A 128 -0.65 -0.45 29.40
CA ASN A 128 0.36 0.58 29.59
C ASN A 128 0.00 1.40 30.85
N VAL A 129 0.38 0.92 32.03
CA VAL A 129 0.14 1.62 33.29
C VAL A 129 1.11 2.81 33.35
N SER A 130 0.61 3.99 32.98
CA SER A 130 1.27 5.26 33.29
C SER A 130 1.16 5.48 34.81
N VAL A 131 2.26 5.26 35.52
CA VAL A 131 2.38 5.70 36.92
C VAL A 131 2.37 7.23 36.89
N SER A 132 1.25 7.84 37.26
CA SER A 132 1.15 9.28 37.50
C SER A 132 1.59 9.54 38.94
N GLU A 133 2.60 10.40 39.11
CA GLU A 133 2.98 10.95 40.42
C GLU A 133 1.80 11.74 41.02
N PRO A 134 1.66 11.77 42.36
CA PRO A 134 0.53 12.43 43.01
C PRO A 134 0.68 13.96 42.92
N SER A 135 -0.16 14.59 42.10
CA SER A 135 -0.31 16.04 42.03
C SER A 135 -1.07 16.57 43.24
N THR A 136 -0.50 17.56 43.91
CA THR A 136 -1.05 18.29 45.05
C THR A 136 -2.23 19.19 44.65
N ARG A 137 -3.28 19.11 45.47
CA ARG A 137 -4.54 19.88 45.40
C ARG A 137 -4.32 21.37 45.74
N PRO A 138 -5.17 22.27 45.23
CA PRO A 138 -5.89 23.12 46.18
C PRO A 138 -7.41 23.18 45.94
N GLU A 139 -8.10 23.46 47.05
CA GLU A 139 -9.54 23.54 47.29
C GLU A 139 -10.23 24.78 46.66
N PRO A 140 -11.58 24.83 46.64
CA PRO A 140 -12.38 25.60 45.69
C PRO A 140 -12.89 26.95 46.22
N SER A 141 -13.30 27.84 45.32
CA SER A 141 -14.17 28.96 45.65
C SER A 141 -15.32 29.10 44.63
N ALA A 142 -16.51 29.34 45.15
CA ALA A 142 -17.76 29.66 44.46
C ALA A 142 -18.49 30.74 45.30
N PRO A 143 -19.66 31.26 44.92
CA PRO A 143 -20.03 31.93 43.66
C PRO A 143 -20.80 33.25 43.94
N ALA A 144 -21.04 34.08 42.92
CA ALA A 144 -22.09 35.12 42.86
C ALA A 144 -22.13 35.72 41.43
N ALA A 145 -23.20 36.27 40.85
CA ALA A 145 -24.65 36.19 40.97
C ALA A 145 -25.20 37.08 39.82
N THR A 146 -26.23 36.60 39.11
CA THR A 146 -27.42 37.29 38.54
C THR A 146 -27.37 38.68 37.87
N ALA A 147 -27.92 38.77 36.64
CA ALA A 147 -28.97 39.69 36.11
C ALA A 147 -28.86 39.77 34.56
N ALA A 148 -29.80 39.34 33.71
CA ALA A 148 -31.21 39.69 33.44
C ALA A 148 -31.45 40.82 32.41
N ALA A 149 -32.38 40.53 31.47
CA ALA A 149 -33.18 41.39 30.55
C ALA A 149 -32.55 41.78 29.17
N SER A 150 -33.10 41.31 28.02
CA SER A 150 -34.26 41.79 27.21
C SER A 150 -33.88 42.97 26.28
N SER A 151 -34.31 43.22 25.04
CA SER A 151 -35.19 42.62 23.99
C SER A 151 -35.14 43.56 22.76
N SER A 152 -35.80 43.20 21.65
CA SER A 152 -36.09 43.92 20.38
C SER A 152 -35.06 43.71 19.26
N THR A 153 -35.35 43.08 18.10
CA THR A 153 -36.44 43.18 17.09
C THR A 153 -36.40 44.46 16.28
N PHE A 154 -35.96 44.37 15.02
CA PHE A 154 -36.54 45.13 13.91
C PHE A 154 -36.40 44.36 12.59
N MET A 155 -37.55 44.09 11.95
CA MET A 155 -37.66 43.67 10.56
C MET A 155 -37.58 44.89 9.64
N ALA A 156 -37.00 44.73 8.45
CA ALA A 156 -37.48 45.46 7.27
C ALA A 156 -37.24 44.66 5.99
N ARG A 157 -38.33 44.44 5.27
CA ARG A 157 -38.50 43.74 4.00
C ARG A 157 -38.89 44.79 2.96
N ARG A 158 -38.45 44.64 1.69
CA ARG A 158 -39.06 45.09 0.40
C ARG A 158 -37.92 45.29 -0.62
N LYS A 159 -38.03 45.09 -1.94
CA LYS A 159 -38.97 44.47 -2.89
C LYS A 159 -38.19 44.46 -4.23
N SER A 160 -38.40 43.45 -5.06
CA SER A 160 -37.90 43.35 -6.45
C SER A 160 -38.55 44.39 -7.38
N PRO A 161 -38.03 44.53 -8.62
CA PRO A 161 -38.77 43.97 -9.75
C PRO A 161 -37.94 43.20 -10.82
N ALA A 162 -38.68 42.32 -11.51
CA ALA A 162 -38.56 41.66 -12.83
C ALA A 162 -37.71 42.38 -13.92
N PHE A 163 -37.23 41.80 -15.05
CA PHE A 163 -37.20 40.47 -15.68
C PHE A 163 -36.42 40.68 -17.01
N VAL A 164 -35.37 39.90 -17.33
CA VAL A 164 -34.92 39.66 -18.71
C VAL A 164 -34.40 38.21 -18.80
N ARG A 165 -34.82 37.55 -19.88
CA ARG A 165 -34.75 36.13 -20.22
C ARG A 165 -33.54 35.94 -21.14
N GLU A 166 -32.69 34.92 -20.91
CA GLU A 166 -32.15 34.02 -21.97
C GLU A 166 -31.13 32.97 -21.45
N ILE A 167 -31.44 31.70 -21.78
CA ILE A 167 -30.59 30.58 -22.24
C ILE A 167 -29.54 29.97 -21.29
N GLY A 168 -29.97 28.92 -20.58
CA GLY A 168 -29.41 27.55 -20.70
C GLY A 168 -27.98 27.28 -20.22
N GLY A 169 -27.77 27.18 -18.91
CA GLY A 169 -26.61 26.49 -18.31
C GLY A 169 -26.99 25.10 -17.76
N PRO A 170 -26.12 24.08 -17.81
CA PRO A 170 -26.43 22.79 -17.22
C PRO A 170 -26.41 22.88 -15.69
N SER A 171 -27.49 22.42 -15.09
CA SER A 171 -27.74 22.32 -13.66
C SER A 171 -26.70 21.44 -12.94
N HIS A 172 -26.22 21.92 -11.79
CA HIS A 172 -25.54 21.10 -10.78
C HIS A 172 -26.40 19.86 -10.40
N PRO A 173 -25.84 18.64 -10.35
CA PRO A 173 -26.50 17.56 -9.65
C PRO A 173 -26.20 17.67 -8.14
N SER A 174 -27.27 17.85 -7.36
CA SER A 174 -27.31 17.57 -5.93
C SER A 174 -27.10 16.09 -5.67
N SER A 175 -26.39 15.79 -4.58
CA SER A 175 -26.40 14.52 -3.84
C SER A 175 -26.17 13.25 -4.68
N VAL A 176 -24.90 12.96 -4.98
CA VAL A 176 -24.49 11.61 -5.37
C VAL A 176 -24.21 10.83 -4.08
N VAL A 177 -25.14 9.98 -3.69
CA VAL A 177 -24.88 8.87 -2.76
C VAL A 177 -23.78 8.00 -3.40
N PRO A 178 -22.67 7.64 -2.71
CA PRO A 178 -21.66 6.78 -3.30
C PRO A 178 -22.27 5.40 -3.56
N GLY A 179 -22.65 5.15 -4.82
CA GLY A 179 -23.03 3.82 -5.27
C GLY A 179 -21.85 2.88 -5.03
N ARG A 180 -22.10 1.75 -4.36
CA ARG A 180 -21.14 0.65 -4.25
C ARG A 180 -20.74 0.25 -5.68
N ARG A 181 -19.46 0.43 -6.04
CA ARG A 181 -18.93 -0.01 -7.33
C ARG A 181 -19.14 -1.51 -7.50
N PRO A 182 -19.49 -1.99 -8.70
CA PRO A 182 -19.45 -3.42 -8.98
C PRO A 182 -18.01 -3.92 -8.75
N SER A 183 -17.90 -5.04 -8.06
CA SER A 183 -16.63 -5.73 -7.81
C SER A 183 -15.85 -5.90 -9.11
N VAL A 184 -14.57 -5.53 -9.12
CA VAL A 184 -13.67 -5.82 -10.26
C VAL A 184 -13.75 -7.33 -10.53
N LYS A 185 -14.39 -7.71 -11.65
CA LYS A 185 -14.49 -9.12 -12.05
C LYS A 185 -13.12 -9.54 -12.56
N VAL A 186 -12.40 -10.30 -11.75
CA VAL A 186 -11.11 -10.89 -12.14
C VAL A 186 -11.39 -12.24 -12.79
N PHE A 187 -10.94 -12.41 -14.02
CA PHE A 187 -10.96 -13.70 -14.69
C PHE A 187 -9.67 -14.45 -14.33
N HIS A 188 -9.81 -15.68 -13.86
CA HIS A 188 -8.74 -16.43 -13.21
C HIS A 188 -7.49 -16.54 -14.09
N LEU A 189 -6.34 -16.15 -13.53
CA LEU A 189 -5.00 -16.30 -14.11
C LEU A 189 -4.58 -17.77 -14.37
N ASN A 190 -5.40 -18.73 -13.93
CA ASN A 190 -5.23 -20.16 -14.20
C ASN A 190 -5.82 -20.61 -15.55
N THR A 191 -6.41 -19.70 -16.32
CA THR A 191 -6.85 -20.02 -17.69
C THR A 191 -5.67 -19.84 -18.63
N SER A 192 -5.34 -20.87 -19.41
CA SER A 192 -4.31 -20.76 -20.45
C SER A 192 -4.80 -19.77 -21.51
N VAL A 193 -4.19 -18.58 -21.53
CA VAL A 193 -4.53 -17.48 -22.43
C VAL A 193 -3.36 -17.20 -23.35
N GLN A 194 -3.65 -16.98 -24.63
CA GLN A 194 -2.68 -16.66 -25.67
C GLN A 194 -3.03 -15.35 -26.39
N VAL A 195 -2.09 -14.87 -27.20
CA VAL A 195 -2.27 -13.65 -27.99
C VAL A 195 -3.43 -13.76 -29.00
N THR A 196 -3.70 -14.97 -29.49
CA THR A 196 -4.76 -15.28 -30.47
C THR A 196 -6.16 -15.16 -29.90
N ASP A 197 -6.29 -15.08 -28.57
CA ASP A 197 -7.57 -14.91 -27.88
C ASP A 197 -8.03 -13.45 -27.88
N PHE A 198 -7.25 -12.56 -28.50
CA PHE A 198 -7.50 -11.13 -28.55
C PHE A 198 -7.40 -10.59 -29.97
N ASP A 199 -8.34 -9.72 -30.33
CA ASP A 199 -8.23 -8.87 -31.51
C ASP A 199 -7.40 -7.63 -31.18
N LEU A 200 -6.31 -7.42 -31.90
CA LEU A 200 -5.51 -6.20 -31.77
C LEU A 200 -6.18 -5.07 -32.55
N LEU A 201 -6.62 -4.03 -31.84
CA LEU A 201 -7.37 -2.93 -32.45
C LEU A 201 -6.49 -1.74 -32.81
N LYS A 202 -5.80 -1.14 -31.83
CA LYS A 202 -4.95 0.04 -32.05
C LYS A 202 -3.79 0.10 -31.08
N VAL A 203 -2.71 0.77 -31.45
CA VAL A 203 -1.63 1.12 -30.52
C VAL A 203 -2.10 2.31 -29.67
N VAL A 204 -2.04 2.16 -28.34
CA VAL A 204 -2.41 3.22 -27.38
C VAL A 204 -1.22 3.78 -26.62
N GLY A 205 -0.07 3.09 -26.65
CA GLY A 205 1.14 3.55 -26.01
C GLY A 205 2.40 2.94 -26.62
N LYS A 206 3.52 3.65 -26.51
CA LYS A 206 4.85 3.16 -26.86
C LYS A 206 5.76 3.39 -25.66
N GLY A 207 6.41 2.34 -25.18
CA GLY A 207 7.32 2.40 -24.04
C GLY A 207 8.75 1.99 -24.41
N ALA A 208 9.66 2.12 -23.47
CA ALA A 208 11.09 1.85 -23.66
C ALA A 208 11.42 0.38 -24.00
N PHE A 209 10.50 -0.54 -23.73
CA PHE A 209 10.68 -2.00 -23.87
C PHE A 209 9.62 -2.64 -24.75
N GLY A 210 8.70 -1.85 -25.33
CA GLY A 210 7.53 -2.43 -25.97
C GLY A 210 6.43 -1.44 -26.36
N LYS A 211 5.25 -2.00 -26.64
CA LYS A 211 4.06 -1.24 -27.07
C LYS A 211 2.86 -1.67 -26.24
N VAL A 212 1.91 -0.76 -26.07
CA VAL A 212 0.60 -1.04 -25.48
C VAL A 212 -0.44 -0.99 -26.57
N PHE A 213 -1.23 -2.05 -26.71
CA PHE A 213 -2.31 -2.17 -27.66
C PHE A 213 -3.65 -2.13 -26.94
N LEU A 214 -4.63 -1.40 -27.47
CA LEU A 214 -6.03 -1.68 -27.19
C LEU A 214 -6.37 -3.00 -27.90
N VAL A 215 -6.90 -3.93 -27.13
CA VAL A 215 -7.32 -5.24 -27.62
C VAL A 215 -8.75 -5.54 -27.20
N LYS A 216 -9.40 -6.44 -27.91
CA LYS A 216 -10.73 -6.95 -27.58
C LYS A 216 -10.65 -8.46 -27.34
N LYS A 217 -11.19 -8.94 -26.23
CA LYS A 217 -11.24 -10.39 -25.96
C LYS A 217 -12.24 -11.05 -26.90
N ARG A 218 -11.85 -12.15 -27.55
CA ARG A 218 -12.70 -12.88 -28.49
C ARG A 218 -13.74 -13.73 -27.77
N ASP A 219 -13.27 -14.60 -26.88
CA ASP A 219 -14.08 -15.64 -26.25
C ASP A 219 -13.89 -15.67 -24.73
N GLY A 220 -14.76 -16.42 -24.05
CA GLY A 220 -14.73 -16.60 -22.60
C GLY A 220 -15.77 -15.74 -21.87
N ALA A 221 -15.71 -15.73 -20.54
CA ALA A 221 -16.68 -15.02 -19.70
C ALA A 221 -16.58 -13.48 -19.83
N ASP A 222 -15.48 -13.00 -20.38
CA ASP A 222 -15.17 -11.61 -20.71
C ASP A 222 -15.11 -11.35 -22.22
N SER A 223 -15.72 -12.21 -23.03
CA SER A 223 -15.86 -12.00 -24.47
C SER A 223 -16.38 -10.59 -24.77
N GLU A 224 -15.81 -9.99 -25.81
CA GLU A 224 -16.06 -8.63 -26.28
C GLU A 224 -15.52 -7.49 -25.39
N ALA A 225 -14.96 -7.80 -24.21
CA ALA A 225 -14.38 -6.79 -23.34
C ALA A 225 -13.11 -6.16 -23.93
N LEU A 226 -12.92 -4.86 -23.67
CA LEU A 226 -11.76 -4.09 -24.10
C LEU A 226 -10.69 -4.06 -23.02
N TYR A 227 -9.44 -4.30 -23.44
CA TYR A 227 -8.28 -4.33 -22.55
C TYR A 227 -7.09 -3.56 -23.13
N ALA A 228 -6.17 -3.18 -22.26
CA ALA A 228 -4.84 -2.72 -22.64
C ALA A 228 -3.84 -3.88 -22.52
N MET A 229 -3.22 -4.26 -23.64
CA MET A 229 -2.19 -5.30 -23.70
C MET A 229 -0.81 -4.66 -23.86
N LYS A 230 0.00 -4.69 -22.78
CA LYS A 230 1.42 -4.30 -22.78
C LYS A 230 2.23 -5.49 -23.31
N VAL A 231 2.88 -5.30 -24.45
CA VAL A 231 3.72 -6.30 -25.14
C VAL A 231 5.17 -5.88 -25.01
N LEU A 232 5.97 -6.68 -24.31
CA LEU A 232 7.37 -6.38 -23.98
C LEU A 232 8.33 -7.39 -24.63
N ASP A 233 9.46 -6.90 -25.13
CA ASP A 233 10.51 -7.75 -25.71
C ASP A 233 11.51 -8.22 -24.64
N LYS A 234 11.65 -9.54 -24.49
CA LYS A 234 12.53 -10.13 -23.47
C LYS A 234 14.01 -9.81 -23.71
N THR A 235 14.43 -9.73 -24.97
CA THR A 235 15.83 -9.42 -25.31
C THR A 235 16.16 -7.99 -24.93
N VAL A 236 15.26 -7.04 -25.21
CA VAL A 236 15.42 -5.62 -24.85
C VAL A 236 15.40 -5.44 -23.33
N ILE A 237 14.52 -6.15 -22.61
CA ILE A 237 14.48 -6.15 -21.14
C ILE A 237 15.82 -6.65 -20.57
N ALA A 238 16.34 -7.76 -21.09
CA ALA A 238 17.59 -8.35 -20.62
C ALA A 238 18.79 -7.43 -20.89
N GLN A 239 18.91 -6.87 -22.10
CA GLN A 239 19.96 -5.94 -22.48
C GLN A 239 19.99 -4.69 -21.60
N LYS A 240 18.83 -4.21 -21.15
CA LYS A 240 18.70 -3.05 -20.26
C LYS A 240 18.76 -3.39 -18.76
N GLY A 241 19.00 -4.67 -18.41
CA GLY A 241 19.08 -5.12 -17.02
C GLY A 241 17.76 -5.03 -16.23
N GLN A 242 16.61 -5.00 -16.90
CA GLN A 242 15.29 -4.73 -16.27
C GLN A 242 14.47 -6.01 -15.99
N VAL A 243 15.09 -7.19 -16.03
CA VAL A 243 14.40 -8.48 -15.84
C VAL A 243 13.74 -8.56 -14.46
N THR A 244 14.45 -8.15 -13.42
CA THR A 244 13.95 -8.15 -12.03
C THR A 244 12.81 -7.18 -11.86
N HIS A 245 12.93 -5.94 -12.35
CA HIS A 245 11.88 -4.93 -12.29
C HIS A 245 10.61 -5.37 -13.03
N THR A 246 10.74 -5.97 -14.23
CA THR A 246 9.59 -6.45 -15.00
C THR A 246 8.84 -7.58 -14.27
N LYS A 247 9.57 -8.50 -13.61
CA LYS A 247 8.95 -9.55 -12.79
C LYS A 247 8.24 -8.95 -11.58
N SER A 248 8.88 -8.01 -10.89
CA SER A 248 8.30 -7.30 -9.75
C SER A 248 7.03 -6.54 -10.13
N GLU A 249 7.00 -5.84 -11.27
CA GLU A 249 5.82 -5.13 -11.78
C GLU A 249 4.62 -6.08 -11.91
N ARG A 250 4.83 -7.23 -12.56
CA ARG A 250 3.80 -8.28 -12.68
C ARG A 250 3.36 -8.81 -11.32
N ASP A 251 4.30 -9.12 -10.43
CA ASP A 251 3.98 -9.70 -9.12
C ASP A 251 3.18 -8.72 -8.24
N ILE A 252 3.53 -7.44 -8.28
CA ILE A 252 2.76 -6.37 -7.64
C ILE A 252 1.35 -6.34 -8.19
N LEU A 253 1.20 -6.19 -9.51
CA LEU A 253 -0.11 -6.08 -10.16
C LEU A 253 -0.96 -7.35 -10.04
N HIS A 254 -0.34 -8.51 -9.83
CA HIS A 254 -1.03 -9.76 -9.56
C HIS A 254 -1.69 -9.74 -8.18
N GLU A 255 -0.97 -9.28 -7.15
CA GLU A 255 -1.40 -9.38 -5.75
C GLU A 255 -2.34 -8.24 -5.33
N ILE A 256 -2.16 -7.04 -5.90
CA ILE A 256 -2.93 -5.88 -5.47
C ILE A 256 -4.27 -5.74 -6.20
N ARG A 257 -5.29 -5.31 -5.47
CA ARG A 257 -6.62 -4.97 -5.99
C ARG A 257 -7.15 -3.74 -5.26
N HIS A 258 -7.38 -2.68 -6.01
CA HIS A 258 -7.90 -1.41 -5.46
C HIS A 258 -8.63 -0.62 -6.55
N PRO A 259 -9.75 0.06 -6.25
CA PRO A 259 -10.56 0.78 -7.25
C PRO A 259 -9.83 1.90 -8.01
N PHE A 260 -8.72 2.41 -7.46
CA PHE A 260 -7.91 3.48 -8.04
C PHE A 260 -6.52 3.00 -8.50
N ILE A 261 -6.35 1.70 -8.69
CA ILE A 261 -5.13 1.08 -9.21
C ILE A 261 -5.51 0.13 -10.35
N VAL A 262 -4.73 0.16 -11.43
CA VAL A 262 -4.95 -0.70 -12.59
C VAL A 262 -4.97 -2.18 -12.20
N CYS A 263 -5.97 -2.92 -12.69
CA CYS A 263 -6.08 -4.36 -12.45
C CYS A 263 -5.41 -5.16 -13.57
N LEU A 264 -4.55 -6.11 -13.21
CA LEU A 264 -4.01 -7.13 -14.11
C LEU A 264 -4.95 -8.33 -14.19
N HIS A 265 -5.47 -8.60 -15.39
CA HIS A 265 -6.37 -9.72 -15.66
C HIS A 265 -5.62 -10.94 -16.18
N TYR A 266 -4.68 -10.74 -17.10
CA TYR A 266 -3.90 -11.82 -17.69
C TYR A 266 -2.42 -11.47 -17.76
N ALA A 267 -1.57 -12.45 -17.50
CA ALA A 267 -0.14 -12.37 -17.76
C ALA A 267 0.33 -13.67 -18.39
N PHE A 268 0.88 -13.58 -19.60
CA PHE A 268 1.39 -14.73 -20.35
C PHE A 268 2.65 -14.36 -21.12
N GLN A 269 3.31 -15.36 -21.70
CA GLN A 269 4.57 -15.16 -22.41
C GLN A 269 4.71 -16.11 -23.59
N THR A 270 5.44 -15.68 -24.60
CA THR A 270 6.00 -16.55 -25.63
C THR A 270 7.50 -16.69 -25.41
N GLU A 271 8.20 -17.41 -26.28
CA GLU A 271 9.66 -17.50 -26.24
C GLU A 271 10.33 -16.11 -26.22
N ARG A 272 9.81 -15.16 -27.01
CA ARG A 272 10.44 -13.84 -27.21
C ARG A 272 9.77 -12.69 -26.45
N LYS A 273 8.49 -12.80 -26.07
CA LYS A 273 7.70 -11.67 -25.57
C LYS A 273 7.00 -11.96 -24.25
N LEU A 274 6.79 -10.93 -23.45
CA LEU A 274 5.91 -10.92 -22.29
C LEU A 274 4.66 -10.10 -22.60
N TYR A 275 3.52 -10.55 -22.08
CA TYR A 275 2.22 -9.92 -22.27
C TYR A 275 1.57 -9.69 -20.91
N MET A 276 1.17 -8.45 -20.65
CA MET A 276 0.40 -8.06 -19.48
C MET A 276 -0.89 -7.39 -19.96
N VAL A 277 -2.03 -7.94 -19.58
CA VAL A 277 -3.36 -7.49 -20.00
C VAL A 277 -4.07 -6.89 -18.81
N THR A 278 -4.35 -5.59 -18.89
CA THR A 278 -5.02 -4.80 -17.86
C THR A 278 -6.30 -4.17 -18.39
N ASP A 279 -7.11 -3.60 -17.50
CA ASP A 279 -8.23 -2.75 -17.92
C ASP A 279 -7.80 -1.68 -18.93
N TYR A 280 -8.68 -1.36 -19.87
CA TYR A 280 -8.53 -0.20 -20.75
C TYR A 280 -9.28 1.01 -20.19
N TYR A 281 -8.58 2.12 -20.03
CA TYR A 281 -9.12 3.38 -19.52
C TYR A 281 -9.27 4.40 -20.66
N PRO A 282 -10.49 4.61 -21.20
CA PRO A 282 -10.69 5.44 -22.39
C PRO A 282 -10.54 6.95 -22.12
N GLY A 283 -10.58 7.38 -20.85
CA GLY A 283 -10.42 8.78 -20.46
C GLY A 283 -9.00 9.33 -20.67
N GLY A 284 -8.02 8.48 -20.98
CA GLY A 284 -6.63 8.89 -21.22
C GLY A 284 -5.91 9.33 -19.94
N ASN A 285 -4.73 9.95 -20.09
CA ASN A 285 -3.92 10.37 -18.95
C ASN A 285 -4.30 11.76 -18.40
N LEU A 286 -4.12 11.95 -17.10
CA LEU A 286 -4.45 13.17 -16.37
C LEU A 286 -3.63 14.36 -16.86
N PHE A 287 -2.40 14.14 -17.35
CA PHE A 287 -1.58 15.18 -17.97
C PHE A 287 -2.32 15.90 -19.11
N ALA A 288 -2.94 15.17 -20.03
CA ALA A 288 -3.71 15.75 -21.13
C ALA A 288 -4.91 16.58 -20.63
N HIS A 289 -5.57 16.14 -19.56
CA HIS A 289 -6.68 16.89 -18.93
C HIS A 289 -6.19 18.19 -18.29
N VAL A 290 -5.08 18.14 -17.54
CA VAL A 290 -4.46 19.33 -16.93
C VAL A 290 -4.02 20.31 -18.01
N GLN A 291 -3.36 19.83 -19.06
CA GLN A 291 -2.93 20.69 -20.18
C GLN A 291 -4.12 21.33 -20.91
N ARG A 292 -5.25 20.63 -21.03
CA ARG A 292 -6.47 21.22 -21.59
C ARG A 292 -7.04 22.31 -20.69
N ALA A 293 -7.14 22.05 -19.39
CA ALA A 293 -7.69 23.00 -18.43
C ALA A 293 -6.79 24.22 -18.23
N ARG A 294 -5.46 24.09 -18.38
CA ARG A 294 -4.53 25.25 -18.34
C ARG A 294 -4.92 26.35 -19.34
N ARG A 295 -5.53 26.00 -20.47
CA ARG A 295 -6.02 26.99 -21.47
C ARG A 295 -7.22 27.80 -20.97
N THR A 296 -7.90 27.34 -19.92
CA THR A 296 -9.09 27.94 -19.32
C THR A 296 -8.89 28.28 -17.85
N GLY A 297 -7.65 28.53 -17.42
CA GLY A 297 -7.34 28.93 -16.04
C GLY A 297 -6.92 27.80 -15.09
N GLY A 298 -6.81 26.56 -15.58
CA GLY A 298 -6.42 25.39 -14.79
C GLY A 298 -7.60 24.59 -14.26
N PHE A 299 -7.32 23.62 -13.37
CA PHE A 299 -8.38 22.95 -12.62
C PHE A 299 -8.86 23.84 -11.48
N GLU A 300 -10.17 23.87 -11.27
CA GLU A 300 -10.75 24.39 -10.04
C GLU A 300 -10.26 23.58 -8.83
N GLU A 301 -10.12 24.24 -7.68
CA GLU A 301 -9.61 23.61 -6.46
C GLU A 301 -10.44 22.37 -6.07
N GLY A 302 -11.77 22.43 -6.21
CA GLY A 302 -12.64 21.29 -5.92
C GLY A 302 -12.33 20.06 -6.78
N ARG A 303 -12.00 20.26 -8.06
CA ARG A 303 -11.61 19.18 -8.97
C ARG A 303 -10.24 18.61 -8.63
N ALA A 304 -9.28 19.47 -8.31
CA ALA A 304 -7.95 19.02 -7.86
C ALA A 304 -8.07 18.20 -6.56
N LYS A 305 -8.84 18.69 -5.59
CA LYS A 305 -9.12 18.02 -4.30
C LYS A 305 -9.73 16.64 -4.48
N PHE A 306 -10.68 16.50 -5.40
CA PHE A 306 -11.30 15.22 -5.73
C PHE A 306 -10.26 14.19 -6.22
N TYR A 307 -9.46 14.53 -7.24
CA TYR A 307 -8.43 13.63 -7.76
C TYR A 307 -7.32 13.34 -6.75
N SER A 308 -6.92 14.33 -5.95
CA SER A 308 -5.96 14.14 -4.88
C SER A 308 -6.46 13.16 -3.82
N ALA A 309 -7.75 13.22 -3.46
CA ALA A 309 -8.31 12.29 -2.48
C ALA A 309 -8.29 10.83 -2.99
N GLU A 310 -8.69 10.58 -4.24
CA GLU A 310 -8.62 9.24 -4.85
C GLU A 310 -7.19 8.72 -4.94
N LEU A 311 -6.25 9.60 -5.31
CA LEU A 311 -4.84 9.26 -5.38
C LEU A 311 -4.26 8.94 -3.99
N CYS A 312 -4.62 9.70 -2.96
CA CYS A 312 -4.23 9.42 -1.58
C CYS A 312 -4.71 8.04 -1.14
N LEU A 313 -5.95 7.64 -1.48
CA LEU A 313 -6.46 6.31 -1.18
C LEU A 313 -5.65 5.21 -1.88
N ALA A 314 -5.29 5.41 -3.16
CA ALA A 314 -4.45 4.46 -3.88
C ALA A 314 -3.05 4.31 -3.24
N LEU A 315 -2.41 5.44 -2.88
CA LEU A 315 -1.07 5.45 -2.29
C LEU A 315 -1.06 4.88 -0.88
N ASP A 316 -2.05 5.21 -0.05
CA ASP A 316 -2.22 4.64 1.29
C ASP A 316 -2.36 3.11 1.21
N PHE A 317 -3.20 2.61 0.30
CA PHE A 317 -3.32 1.18 0.06
C PHE A 317 -1.99 0.52 -0.34
N LEU A 318 -1.20 1.15 -1.22
CA LEU A 318 0.13 0.64 -1.59
C LEU A 318 1.09 0.62 -0.39
N HIS A 319 1.11 1.69 0.39
CA HIS A 319 1.98 1.80 1.56
C HIS A 319 1.61 0.78 2.65
N GLN A 320 0.31 0.51 2.88
CA GLN A 320 -0.15 -0.55 3.78
C GLN A 320 0.31 -1.94 3.32
N ASN A 321 0.53 -2.11 2.01
CA ASN A 321 1.09 -3.31 1.40
C ASN A 321 2.63 -3.29 1.30
N ASN A 322 3.30 -2.29 1.91
CA ASN A 322 4.74 -2.05 1.84
C ASN A 322 5.28 -1.82 0.42
N ILE A 323 4.47 -1.28 -0.49
CA ILE A 323 4.87 -0.88 -1.83
C ILE A 323 5.01 0.63 -1.88
N VAL A 324 6.16 1.14 -2.35
CA VAL A 324 6.29 2.54 -2.75
C VAL A 324 6.28 2.62 -4.28
N TYR A 325 5.41 3.48 -4.80
CA TYR A 325 5.14 3.59 -6.22
C TYR A 325 6.29 4.21 -7.03
N ARG A 326 6.97 5.23 -6.48
CA ARG A 326 8.16 5.94 -6.97
C ARG A 326 8.08 6.70 -8.31
N ASP A 327 7.09 6.46 -9.17
CA ASP A 327 6.97 7.19 -10.46
C ASP A 327 5.69 8.01 -10.55
N LEU A 328 5.37 8.74 -9.47
CA LEU A 328 4.15 9.54 -9.41
C LEU A 328 4.26 10.75 -10.34
N LYS A 329 3.57 10.67 -11.48
CA LYS A 329 3.46 11.73 -12.48
C LYS A 329 2.10 11.68 -13.16
N LEU A 330 1.69 12.80 -13.76
CA LEU A 330 0.36 12.96 -14.36
C LEU A 330 0.13 12.03 -15.58
N GLU A 331 1.20 11.58 -16.22
CA GLU A 331 1.18 10.63 -17.33
C GLU A 331 0.80 9.22 -16.89
N ASN A 332 1.10 8.87 -15.63
CA ASN A 332 0.82 7.55 -15.05
C ASN A 332 -0.51 7.51 -14.26
N ILE A 333 -1.32 8.56 -14.37
CA ILE A 333 -2.67 8.60 -13.81
C ILE A 333 -3.63 8.61 -14.98
N LEU A 334 -4.39 7.52 -15.15
CA LEU A 334 -5.41 7.39 -16.19
C LEU A 334 -6.78 7.76 -15.64
N MET A 335 -7.74 7.94 -16.53
CA MET A 335 -9.13 8.24 -16.19
C MET A 335 -10.09 7.18 -16.75
N ASP A 336 -10.97 6.69 -15.90
CA ASP A 336 -12.04 5.76 -16.31
C ASP A 336 -13.19 6.48 -17.05
N VAL A 337 -14.24 5.74 -17.38
CA VAL A 337 -15.42 6.26 -18.08
C VAL A 337 -16.25 7.22 -17.22
N ASP A 338 -16.17 7.10 -15.90
CA ASP A 338 -16.95 7.87 -14.93
C ASP A 338 -16.18 9.13 -14.45
N GLY A 339 -14.92 9.28 -14.86
CA GLY A 339 -14.07 10.42 -14.55
C GLY A 339 -13.19 10.25 -13.32
N ASN A 340 -13.12 9.05 -12.74
CA ASN A 340 -12.24 8.76 -11.60
C ASN A 340 -10.82 8.47 -12.07
N ILE A 341 -9.85 8.71 -11.19
CA ILE A 341 -8.44 8.43 -11.49
C ILE A 341 -8.09 6.96 -11.24
N VAL A 342 -7.14 6.46 -12.03
CA VAL A 342 -6.53 5.14 -11.83
C VAL A 342 -5.03 5.26 -11.99
N LEU A 343 -4.31 4.84 -10.96
CA LEU A 343 -2.85 4.76 -10.98
C LEU A 343 -2.40 3.55 -11.82
N THR A 344 -1.49 3.78 -12.77
CA THR A 344 -0.95 2.74 -13.67
C THR A 344 0.58 2.71 -13.67
N ASP A 345 1.19 1.85 -14.47
CA ASP A 345 2.64 1.74 -14.70
C ASP A 345 3.50 1.60 -13.42
N PHE A 346 3.63 0.37 -12.95
CA PHE A 346 4.37 0.03 -11.72
C PHE A 346 5.83 -0.34 -12.00
N GLY A 347 6.36 -0.01 -13.19
CA GLY A 347 7.70 -0.40 -13.64
C GLY A 347 8.86 0.10 -12.77
N LEU A 348 8.64 1.16 -11.98
CA LEU A 348 9.61 1.68 -11.01
C LEU A 348 9.21 1.43 -9.55
N SER A 349 8.07 0.81 -9.30
CA SER A 349 7.58 0.55 -7.94
C SER A 349 8.48 -0.46 -7.22
N LYS A 350 8.66 -0.27 -5.91
CA LYS A 350 9.50 -1.12 -5.07
C LYS A 350 8.69 -1.64 -3.88
N ASP A 351 8.66 -2.95 -3.76
CA ASP A 351 8.06 -3.65 -2.63
C ASP A 351 9.09 -3.84 -1.49
N ASN A 352 8.61 -3.85 -0.26
CA ASN A 352 9.35 -3.98 1.00
C ASN A 352 10.24 -2.77 1.31
N VAL A 353 9.64 -1.61 1.54
CA VAL A 353 10.32 -0.30 1.66
C VAL A 353 11.34 -0.21 2.78
N GLY A 354 11.13 -0.88 3.93
CA GLY A 354 12.18 -0.87 4.94
C GLY A 354 13.42 -1.67 4.54
N ASP A 355 13.35 -2.48 3.46
CA ASP A 355 14.48 -3.11 2.79
C ASP A 355 15.22 -2.14 1.83
N ILE A 356 15.02 -0.83 1.93
CA ILE A 356 15.69 0.18 1.10
C ILE A 356 16.59 1.05 2.01
N THR A 357 17.87 1.24 1.66
CA THR A 357 18.74 2.17 2.40
C THR A 357 18.31 3.59 2.06
N ALA A 358 18.57 4.59 2.92
CA ALA A 358 18.31 6.00 2.57
C ALA A 358 18.91 6.35 1.20
N ASN A 359 20.12 5.85 0.88
CA ASN A 359 20.77 6.01 -0.42
C ASN A 359 20.02 5.34 -1.60
N GLU A 360 19.35 4.21 -1.41
CA GLU A 360 18.55 3.56 -2.46
C GLU A 360 17.16 4.20 -2.64
N LEU A 361 16.63 4.89 -1.62
CA LEU A 361 15.46 5.78 -1.73
C LEU A 361 15.83 7.10 -2.42
N GLN A 362 17.07 7.57 -2.21
CA GLN A 362 17.63 8.76 -2.86
C GLN A 362 18.19 8.52 -4.26
N THR A 363 18.31 7.27 -4.70
CA THR A 363 18.68 6.98 -6.10
C THR A 363 17.53 7.43 -6.98
N PHE A 364 17.70 8.59 -7.62
CA PHE A 364 16.68 9.21 -8.46
C PHE A 364 16.16 8.23 -9.50
N CYS A 365 14.88 7.85 -9.38
CA CYS A 365 14.17 6.96 -10.30
C CYS A 365 12.81 7.59 -10.56
N GLY A 366 12.65 8.27 -11.69
CA GLY A 366 11.43 8.99 -12.06
C GLY A 366 11.71 10.09 -13.10
N THR A 367 10.69 10.89 -13.43
CA THR A 367 10.88 12.11 -14.24
C THR A 367 11.41 13.24 -13.36
N VAL A 368 12.54 13.87 -13.73
CA VAL A 368 13.27 14.89 -12.92
C VAL A 368 12.38 16.04 -12.45
N GLU A 369 11.39 16.42 -13.26
CA GLU A 369 10.43 17.49 -12.96
C GLU A 369 9.49 17.19 -11.77
N TYR A 370 9.37 15.93 -11.36
CA TYR A 370 8.52 15.48 -10.24
C TYR A 370 9.35 14.98 -9.04
N ALA A 371 10.68 15.18 -9.06
CA ALA A 371 11.52 14.90 -7.91
C ALA A 371 11.10 15.78 -6.72
N PRO A 372 11.09 15.25 -5.48
CA PRO A 372 11.12 16.15 -4.33
C PRO A 372 12.35 17.05 -4.46
N ALA A 373 12.19 18.35 -4.21
CA ALA A 373 13.33 19.26 -4.12
C ALA A 373 14.33 18.67 -3.11
N PRO A 374 15.65 18.69 -3.38
CA PRO A 374 16.62 18.21 -2.41
C PRO A 374 16.37 18.95 -1.09
N ASP A 375 16.34 18.22 0.03
CA ASP A 375 16.21 18.80 1.36
C ASP A 375 17.30 19.85 1.52
N SER A 376 16.91 21.12 1.38
CA SER A 376 17.78 22.26 1.61
C SER A 376 17.77 22.54 3.10
N THR A 377 18.35 21.64 3.89
CA THR A 377 18.74 21.93 5.26
C THR A 377 20.20 21.52 5.41
N PRO A 378 21.10 22.48 5.72
CA PRO A 378 22.54 22.27 5.80
C PRO A 378 22.97 21.35 6.95
#